data_AF-A0A7D8BFN6-F1
#
_entry.id   AF-A0A7D8BFN6-F1
#
_cell.length_a   1.000
_cell.length_b   1.000
_cell.length_c   1.000
_cell.angle_alpha   90.00
_cell.angle_beta   90.00
_cell.angle_gamma   90.00
#
_symmetry.space_group_name_H-M   'P 1'
#
loop_
_entity.id
_entity.type
_entity.pdbx_description
1 polymer ?
#
loop_
_entity_poly.entity_id
_entity_poly.type
_entity_poly.pdbx_seq_one_letter_code
_entity_poly.pdbx_strand_id
1 'polypeptide(L)'
;MRARGISLAVLLAVAPVAGVSLMGCHAHSASAATPQQKADQRAELEDQREQLQQIPVSSKDRYMAIHSFESWENPYLTVQANMVELHVTRADSNPSTIGVGGMFRPEAARRVELNIADGQLGDAVAAIPADAWPYGRVVAVEEAHHTPANAEPMVRRNLEKTIALLNDLGVQVYDPTEGKLE
;
A
#
# COMPACT_ATOMS: atom_id res chain seq x y z
N MET A 1 -22.17 -41.98 -65.15
CA MET A 1 -21.42 -40.71 -64.89
C MET A 1 -20.09 -41.14 -64.26
N ARG A 2 -18.95 -41.29 -64.96
CA ARG A 2 -17.98 -40.27 -65.48
C ARG A 2 -17.79 -39.12 -64.47
N ALA A 3 -16.60 -38.71 -64.01
CA ALA A 3 -15.20 -39.05 -64.31
C ALA A 3 -14.27 -38.56 -63.16
N ARG A 4 -13.01 -39.04 -63.19
CA ARG A 4 -11.82 -38.65 -62.39
C ARG A 4 -11.38 -37.19 -62.65
N GLY A 5 -10.62 -36.60 -61.73
CA GLY A 5 -9.77 -35.43 -62.00
C GLY A 5 -8.81 -35.07 -60.86
N ILE A 6 -7.50 -35.24 -61.10
CA ILE A 6 -6.34 -34.89 -60.26
C ILE A 6 -5.73 -33.57 -60.80
N SER A 7 -5.12 -32.74 -59.93
CA SER A 7 -3.92 -31.85 -60.15
C SER A 7 -3.96 -30.70 -59.12
N LEU A 8 -3.00 -30.45 -58.22
CA LEU A 8 -1.53 -30.23 -58.27
C LEU A 8 -1.08 -28.88 -58.89
N ALA A 9 -0.59 -27.96 -58.04
CA ALA A 9 0.51 -26.99 -58.24
C ALA A 9 0.43 -25.92 -57.12
N VAL A 10 1.28 -25.94 -56.08
CA VAL A 10 2.64 -25.36 -56.01
C VAL A 10 2.68 -23.87 -56.39
N LEU A 11 2.99 -23.01 -55.41
CA LEU A 11 3.93 -21.89 -55.61
C LEU A 11 4.62 -21.55 -54.28
N LEU A 12 5.93 -21.80 -54.32
CA LEU A 12 6.96 -21.45 -53.35
C LEU A 12 7.23 -19.93 -53.47
N ALA A 13 7.30 -19.22 -52.35
CA ALA A 13 7.92 -17.89 -52.31
C ALA A 13 8.81 -17.79 -51.08
N VAL A 14 10.12 -17.94 -51.33
CA VAL A 14 11.20 -17.64 -50.39
C VAL A 14 11.49 -16.14 -50.51
N ALA A 15 11.57 -15.43 -49.39
CA ALA A 15 12.26 -14.16 -49.27
C ALA A 15 12.94 -14.07 -47.89
N PRO A 16 14.28 -13.87 -47.82
CA PRO A 16 14.99 -13.66 -46.57
C PRO A 16 15.02 -12.16 -46.26
N VAL A 17 14.56 -11.75 -45.08
CA VAL A 17 14.66 -10.35 -44.63
C VAL A 17 15.24 -10.28 -43.22
N ALA A 18 16.40 -9.63 -43.18
CA ALA A 18 16.94 -8.78 -42.12
C ALA A 18 17.33 -9.40 -40.77
N GLY A 19 18.66 -9.52 -40.63
CA GLY A 19 19.47 -9.11 -39.48
C GLY A 19 18.75 -8.72 -38.19
N VAL A 20 18.89 -9.57 -37.19
CA VAL A 20 18.63 -9.24 -35.79
C VAL A 20 19.78 -8.38 -35.28
N SER A 21 19.58 -7.06 -35.26
CA SER A 21 20.47 -6.12 -34.59
C SER A 21 20.21 -6.11 -33.07
N LEU A 22 21.30 -6.05 -32.33
CA LEU A 22 21.41 -5.88 -30.88
C LEU A 22 20.78 -4.56 -30.37
N MET A 23 20.59 -4.52 -29.04
CA MET A 23 20.31 -3.35 -28.17
C MET A 23 18.83 -3.01 -27.95
N GLY A 24 18.21 -3.70 -26.97
CA GLY A 24 17.01 -3.22 -26.29
C GLY A 24 17.40 -2.48 -25.01
N CYS A 25 17.49 -1.16 -25.07
CA CYS A 25 17.52 -0.30 -23.89
C CYS A 25 16.20 -0.47 -23.14
N HIS A 26 16.22 -1.03 -21.93
CA HIS A 26 15.04 -1.09 -21.05
C HIS A 26 14.75 0.29 -20.44
N ALA A 27 14.33 1.25 -21.27
CA ALA A 27 13.56 2.39 -20.77
C ALA A 27 12.11 1.92 -20.67
N HIS A 28 11.67 1.55 -19.46
CA HIS A 28 10.25 1.41 -19.18
C HIS A 28 9.62 2.79 -19.38
N SER A 29 9.05 3.03 -20.56
CA SER A 29 8.21 4.20 -20.80
C SER A 29 6.98 4.07 -19.89
N ALA A 30 6.92 4.89 -18.84
CA ALA A 30 5.72 5.06 -18.05
C ALA A 30 4.63 5.62 -18.99
N SER A 31 3.72 4.75 -19.43
CA SER A 31 2.59 5.16 -20.26
C SER A 31 1.69 6.07 -19.44
N ALA A 32 1.43 7.29 -19.94
CA ALA A 32 0.54 8.21 -19.27
C ALA A 32 -0.87 7.61 -19.16
N ALA A 33 -1.46 7.65 -17.97
CA ALA A 33 -2.82 7.14 -17.74
C ALA A 33 -3.85 7.91 -18.59
N THR A 34 -4.79 7.17 -19.18
CA THR A 34 -5.89 7.75 -19.96
C THR A 34 -6.86 8.54 -19.06
N PRO A 35 -7.66 9.47 -19.63
CA PRO A 35 -8.67 10.19 -18.86
C PRO A 35 -9.65 9.26 -18.12
N GLN A 36 -10.01 8.12 -18.72
CA GLN A 36 -10.87 7.13 -18.11
C GLN A 36 -10.22 6.52 -16.86
N GLN A 37 -8.98 6.05 -16.96
CA GLN A 37 -8.25 5.49 -15.81
C GLN A 37 -8.10 6.48 -14.65
N LYS A 38 -7.92 7.77 -14.96
CA LYS A 38 -7.87 8.82 -13.92
C LYS A 38 -9.23 9.04 -13.26
N ALA A 39 -10.32 8.94 -14.01
CA ALA A 39 -11.66 9.05 -13.46
C ALA A 39 -11.98 7.86 -12.55
N ASP A 40 -11.65 6.64 -12.99
CA ASP A 40 -11.85 5.41 -12.23
C ASP A 40 -11.04 5.45 -10.92
N GLN A 41 -9.76 5.84 -10.97
CA GLN A 41 -8.92 5.99 -9.77
C GLN A 41 -9.43 7.06 -8.80
N ARG A 42 -10.03 8.14 -9.32
CA ARG A 42 -10.64 9.17 -8.47
C ARG A 42 -11.90 8.68 -7.79
N ALA A 43 -12.72 7.87 -8.48
CA ALA A 43 -13.91 7.26 -7.90
C ALA A 43 -13.52 6.28 -6.78
N GLU A 44 -12.53 5.42 -7.04
CA GLU A 44 -11.98 4.49 -6.03
C GLU A 44 -11.46 5.20 -4.78
N LEU A 45 -10.73 6.31 -4.96
CA LEU A 45 -10.25 7.12 -3.83
C LEU A 45 -11.39 7.75 -3.03
N GLU A 46 -12.49 8.14 -3.67
CA GLU A 46 -13.67 8.66 -2.98
C GLU A 46 -14.36 7.56 -2.17
N ASP A 47 -14.56 6.39 -2.75
CA ASP A 47 -15.14 5.23 -2.05
C ASP A 47 -14.31 4.86 -0.81
N GLN A 48 -12.99 4.83 -0.94
CA GLN A 48 -12.07 4.61 0.19
C GLN A 48 -12.21 5.69 1.26
N ARG A 49 -12.35 6.96 0.86
CA ARG A 49 -12.57 8.08 1.79
C ARG A 49 -13.90 7.93 2.52
N GLU A 50 -14.99 7.57 1.84
CA GLU A 50 -16.31 7.36 2.43
C GLU A 50 -16.30 6.23 3.48
N GLN A 51 -15.59 5.13 3.19
CA GLN A 51 -15.40 4.04 4.16
C GLN A 51 -14.67 4.54 5.41
N LEU A 52 -13.59 5.29 5.23
CA LEU A 52 -12.81 5.83 6.34
C LEU A 52 -13.56 6.90 7.13
N GLN A 53 -14.53 7.60 6.54
CA GLN A 53 -15.37 8.58 7.24
C GLN A 53 -16.20 7.96 8.37
N GLN A 54 -16.45 6.64 8.35
CA GLN A 54 -17.11 5.93 9.45
C GLN A 54 -16.27 5.88 10.74
N ILE A 55 -14.94 6.04 10.62
CA ILE A 55 -14.05 6.14 11.76
C ILE A 55 -14.21 7.51 12.43
N PRO A 56 -14.23 7.61 13.78
CA PRO A 56 -14.26 8.91 14.45
C PRO A 56 -13.07 9.79 14.06
N VAL A 57 -13.28 11.11 14.06
CA VAL A 57 -12.20 12.08 13.88
C VAL A 57 -11.10 11.83 14.94
N SER A 58 -9.84 12.02 14.54
CA SER A 58 -8.70 11.86 15.44
C SER A 58 -8.83 12.77 16.67
N SER A 59 -8.42 12.26 17.83
CA SER A 59 -8.47 13.01 19.09
C SER A 59 -7.06 13.17 19.63
N LYS A 60 -6.48 14.38 19.49
CA LYS A 60 -5.09 14.68 19.88
C LYS A 60 -4.77 14.29 21.31
N ASP A 61 -5.69 14.51 22.24
CA ASP A 61 -5.52 14.17 23.65
C ASP A 61 -5.26 12.67 23.89
N ARG A 62 -5.66 11.80 22.95
CA ARG A 62 -5.45 10.35 23.06
C ARG A 62 -4.05 9.89 22.64
N TYR A 63 -3.36 10.63 21.78
CA TYR A 63 -2.12 10.14 21.17
C TYR A 63 -0.91 11.08 21.29
N MET A 64 -1.09 12.37 21.60
CA MET A 64 0.03 13.31 21.68
C MET A 64 1.02 13.04 22.83
N ALA A 65 0.64 12.23 23.82
CA ALA A 65 1.54 11.82 24.89
C ALA A 65 2.35 10.56 24.54
N ILE A 66 2.09 9.94 23.40
CA ILE A 66 2.69 8.67 22.97
C ILE A 66 3.92 8.99 22.13
N HIS A 67 5.09 8.58 22.62
CA HIS A 67 6.37 8.93 22.00
C HIS A 67 7.14 7.72 21.43
N SER A 68 6.45 6.60 21.21
CA SER A 68 7.07 5.38 20.68
C SER A 68 6.05 4.51 19.92
N PHE A 69 6.55 3.78 18.91
CA PHE A 69 5.77 2.79 18.16
C PHE A 69 5.40 1.55 18.96
N GLU A 70 6.12 1.26 20.05
CA GLU A 70 5.78 0.16 20.96
C GLU A 70 4.48 0.45 21.71
N SER A 71 4.33 1.69 22.20
CA SER A 71 3.14 2.18 22.89
C SER A 71 2.02 2.67 21.97
N TRP A 72 2.21 2.61 20.65
CA TRP A 72 1.22 3.06 19.67
C TRP A 72 0.21 1.95 19.36
N GLU A 73 -1.08 2.20 19.61
CA GLU A 73 -2.13 1.19 19.40
C GLU A 73 -2.86 1.31 18.06
N ASN A 74 -2.98 2.53 17.51
CA ASN A 74 -3.58 2.76 16.19
C ASN A 74 -2.77 2.07 15.08
N PRO A 75 -3.28 1.98 13.84
CA PRO A 75 -2.48 1.46 12.75
C PRO A 75 -1.27 2.36 12.50
N TYR A 76 -0.16 1.76 12.09
CA TYR A 76 1.03 2.51 11.68
C TYR A 76 1.71 1.87 10.48
N LEU A 77 2.50 2.66 9.76
CA LEU A 77 3.19 2.27 8.55
C LEU A 77 4.70 2.39 8.72
N THR A 78 5.43 1.40 8.21
CA THR A 78 6.87 1.48 8.00
C THR A 78 7.14 1.50 6.51
N VAL A 79 7.69 2.61 6.02
CA VAL A 79 7.91 2.84 4.59
C VAL A 79 9.28 2.35 4.18
N GLN A 80 9.32 1.48 3.17
CA GLN A 80 10.53 0.91 2.59
C GLN A 80 10.71 1.38 1.14
N ALA A 81 11.82 0.98 0.51
CA ALA A 81 12.15 1.42 -0.85
C ALA A 81 11.22 0.83 -1.93
N ASN A 82 10.65 -0.35 -1.67
CA ASN A 82 9.88 -1.15 -2.63
C ASN A 82 8.51 -1.62 -2.11
N MET A 83 8.14 -1.25 -0.89
CA MET A 83 6.90 -1.67 -0.25
C MET A 83 6.58 -0.76 0.94
N VAL A 84 5.35 -0.87 1.43
CA VAL A 84 4.92 -0.29 2.70
C VAL A 84 4.47 -1.44 3.59
N GLU A 85 4.97 -1.46 4.83
CA GLU A 85 4.53 -2.41 5.84
C GLU A 85 3.44 -1.75 6.68
N LEU A 86 2.28 -2.40 6.79
CA LEU A 86 1.15 -1.95 7.59
C LEU A 86 1.06 -2.81 8.84
N HIS A 87 1.10 -2.15 9.99
CA HIS A 87 0.95 -2.79 11.30
C HIS A 87 -0.43 -2.46 11.88
N VAL A 88 -1.20 -3.48 12.23
CA VAL A 88 -2.54 -3.34 12.81
C VAL A 88 -2.65 -4.13 14.10
N THR A 89 -3.05 -3.46 15.19
CA THR A 89 -3.34 -4.12 16.46
C THR A 89 -4.79 -4.63 16.45
N ARG A 90 -4.99 -5.95 16.52
CA ARG A 90 -6.34 -6.54 16.58
C ARG A 90 -6.91 -6.48 18.01
N ALA A 91 -8.21 -6.27 18.15
CA ALA A 91 -8.87 -6.40 19.45
C ALA A 91 -8.63 -7.79 20.08
N ASP A 92 -8.57 -7.83 21.40
CA ASP A 92 -8.43 -9.08 22.13
C ASP A 92 -9.71 -9.92 21.97
N SER A 93 -9.58 -11.07 21.31
CA SER A 93 -10.72 -11.97 21.05
C SER A 93 -11.11 -12.82 22.26
N ASN A 94 -10.34 -12.78 23.37
CA ASN A 94 -10.65 -13.54 24.57
C ASN A 94 -11.61 -12.74 25.48
N PRO A 95 -12.83 -13.26 25.75
CA PRO A 95 -13.88 -12.55 26.47
C PRO A 95 -13.60 -12.40 27.98
N SER A 96 -12.58 -13.06 28.51
CA SER A 96 -12.21 -12.94 29.92
C SER A 96 -11.41 -11.67 30.20
N THR A 97 -11.64 -11.05 31.35
CA THR A 97 -10.88 -9.88 31.84
C THR A 97 -9.57 -10.26 32.54
N ILE A 98 -9.35 -11.55 32.77
CA ILE A 98 -8.17 -12.05 33.50
C ILE A 98 -6.93 -11.95 32.61
N GLY A 99 -5.91 -11.24 33.11
CA GLY A 99 -4.58 -11.16 32.48
C GLY A 99 -4.48 -10.22 31.28
N VAL A 100 -5.52 -9.42 30.97
CA VAL A 100 -5.47 -8.38 29.92
C VAL A 100 -4.30 -7.43 30.18
N GLY A 101 -3.48 -7.17 29.16
CA GLY A 101 -2.30 -6.30 29.27
C GLY A 101 -1.17 -6.86 30.15
N GLY A 102 -1.31 -8.09 30.66
CA GLY A 102 -0.29 -8.76 31.46
C GLY A 102 0.68 -9.59 30.60
N MET A 103 1.66 -10.21 31.27
CA MET A 103 2.72 -11.02 30.64
C MET A 103 2.21 -12.08 29.64
N PHE A 104 1.02 -12.65 29.88
CA PHE A 104 0.46 -13.71 29.04
C PHE A 104 -0.48 -13.22 27.94
N ARG A 105 -0.85 -11.93 27.95
CA ARG A 105 -1.70 -11.30 26.92
C ARG A 105 -1.20 -9.88 26.60
N PRO A 106 0.06 -9.73 26.15
CA PRO A 106 0.59 -8.43 25.77
C PRO A 106 -0.09 -7.93 24.49
N GLU A 107 -0.27 -6.62 24.40
CA GLU A 107 -0.93 -5.99 23.24
C GLU A 107 -0.11 -6.14 21.96
N ALA A 108 1.22 -6.06 22.08
CA ALA A 108 2.15 -6.28 20.97
C ALA A 108 1.97 -7.65 20.29
N ALA A 109 1.58 -8.70 21.03
CA ALA A 109 1.33 -10.02 20.43
C ALA A 109 0.07 -10.08 19.56
N ARG A 110 -0.79 -9.06 19.62
CA ARG A 110 -1.99 -8.92 18.77
C ARG A 110 -1.71 -8.12 17.49
N ARG A 111 -0.48 -7.62 17.32
CA ARG A 111 -0.07 -6.86 16.15
C ARG A 111 0.11 -7.81 14.96
N VAL A 112 -0.49 -7.44 13.84
CA VAL A 112 -0.37 -8.15 12.56
C VAL A 112 0.35 -7.24 11.59
N GLU A 113 1.30 -7.80 10.85
CA GLU A 113 2.14 -7.10 9.87
C GLU A 113 1.70 -7.52 8.47
N LEU A 114 1.47 -6.54 7.61
CA LEU A 114 0.98 -6.73 6.25
C LEU A 114 1.90 -6.00 5.27
N ASN A 115 2.49 -6.75 4.35
CA ASN A 115 3.31 -6.18 3.29
C ASN A 115 2.41 -5.73 2.14
N ILE A 116 2.34 -4.42 1.93
CA ILE A 116 1.45 -3.80 0.96
C ILE A 116 2.23 -3.45 -0.30
N ALA A 117 1.69 -3.91 -1.43
CA ALA A 117 2.20 -3.57 -2.75
C ALA A 117 1.88 -2.12 -3.14
N ASP A 118 2.68 -1.56 -4.04
CA ASP A 118 2.45 -0.23 -4.60
C ASP A 118 1.03 -0.08 -5.15
N GLY A 119 0.33 0.99 -4.73
CA GLY A 119 -1.03 1.29 -5.17
C GLY A 119 -2.15 0.55 -4.44
N GLN A 120 -1.85 -0.39 -3.53
CA GLN A 120 -2.86 -1.11 -2.73
C GLN A 120 -3.04 -0.53 -1.32
N LEU A 121 -2.28 0.51 -0.97
CA LEU A 121 -2.32 1.12 0.35
C LEU A 121 -3.70 1.71 0.69
N GLY A 122 -4.38 2.32 -0.28
CA GLY A 122 -5.72 2.89 -0.06
C GLY A 122 -6.72 1.82 0.39
N ASP A 123 -6.79 0.71 -0.35
CA ASP A 123 -7.66 -0.42 -0.03
C ASP A 123 -7.29 -1.06 1.31
N ALA A 124 -5.99 -1.25 1.55
CA ALA A 124 -5.50 -1.84 2.78
C ALA A 124 -5.88 -1.02 4.01
N VAL A 125 -5.76 0.32 3.93
CA VAL A 125 -6.12 1.23 5.03
C VAL A 125 -7.64 1.32 5.22
N ALA A 126 -8.41 1.37 4.13
CA ALA A 126 -9.88 1.42 4.18
C ALA A 126 -10.50 0.12 4.72
N ALA A 127 -9.84 -1.03 4.50
CA ALA A 127 -10.27 -2.33 5.02
C ALA A 127 -9.95 -2.56 6.51
N ILE A 128 -9.23 -1.65 7.17
CA ILE A 128 -8.91 -1.78 8.60
C ILE A 128 -10.21 -1.71 9.42
N PRO A 129 -10.47 -2.69 10.31
CA PRO A 129 -11.70 -2.71 11.08
C PRO A 129 -11.73 -1.56 12.10
N ALA A 130 -12.93 -1.08 12.42
CA ALA A 130 -13.13 0.14 13.22
C ALA A 130 -12.57 0.06 14.65
N ASP A 131 -12.47 -1.15 15.21
CA ASP A 131 -11.92 -1.43 16.53
C ASP A 131 -10.40 -1.21 16.62
N ALA A 132 -9.69 -1.21 15.48
CA ALA A 132 -8.27 -0.92 15.41
C ALA A 132 -7.93 0.58 15.44
N TRP A 133 -8.93 1.47 15.65
CA TRP A 133 -8.76 2.93 15.65
C TRP A 133 -9.04 3.58 17.03
N PRO A 134 -8.40 3.15 18.14
CA PRO A 134 -8.64 3.71 19.47
C PRO A 134 -8.38 5.22 19.59
N TYR A 135 -7.58 5.83 18.70
CA TYR A 135 -7.28 7.27 18.72
C TYR A 135 -8.07 8.08 17.68
N GLY A 136 -9.01 7.43 16.98
CA GLY A 136 -9.69 7.97 15.80
C GLY A 136 -8.81 7.88 14.56
N ARG A 137 -9.20 8.57 13.49
CA ARG A 137 -8.60 8.45 12.14
C ARG A 137 -7.23 9.13 12.03
N VAL A 138 -6.22 8.54 12.67
CA VAL A 138 -4.81 8.94 12.66
C VAL A 138 -3.92 7.71 12.48
N VAL A 139 -2.88 7.80 11.66
CA VAL A 139 -1.91 6.73 11.41
C VAL A 139 -0.53 7.24 11.72
N ALA A 140 0.26 6.45 12.44
CA ALA A 140 1.68 6.77 12.62
C ALA A 140 2.49 6.29 11.40
N VAL A 141 3.52 7.04 11.01
CA VAL A 141 4.35 6.66 9.86
C VAL A 141 5.82 6.84 10.22
N GLU A 142 6.64 5.83 9.91
CA GLU A 142 8.09 5.89 10.00
C GLU A 142 8.77 5.43 8.72
N GLU A 143 10.03 5.82 8.56
CA GLU A 143 10.93 5.24 7.58
C GLU A 143 11.56 3.95 8.12
N ALA A 144 11.84 3.00 7.23
CA ALA A 144 12.51 1.78 7.63
C ALA A 144 13.92 2.03 8.19
N HIS A 145 14.14 1.51 9.39
CA HIS A 145 15.43 1.52 10.06
C HIS A 145 16.46 0.71 9.25
N HIS A 146 17.71 1.17 9.21
CA HIS A 146 18.82 0.52 8.48
C HIS A 146 18.70 0.50 6.94
N THR A 147 17.99 1.46 6.36
CA THR A 147 17.99 1.67 4.91
C THR A 147 19.42 1.95 4.40
N PRO A 148 19.91 1.27 3.36
CA PRO A 148 21.22 1.55 2.80
C PRO A 148 21.24 2.91 2.09
N ALA A 149 22.36 3.64 2.15
CA ALA A 149 22.47 5.02 1.67
C ALA A 149 22.03 5.24 0.21
N ASN A 150 22.13 4.22 -0.65
CA ASN A 150 21.68 4.30 -2.04
C ASN A 150 20.14 4.21 -2.20
N ALA A 151 19.43 3.69 -1.19
CA ALA A 151 17.98 3.53 -1.18
C ALA A 151 17.24 4.63 -0.41
N GLU A 152 17.91 5.39 0.46
CA GLU A 152 17.32 6.49 1.24
C GLU A 152 16.53 7.49 0.37
N PRO A 153 17.02 7.94 -0.81
CA PRO A 153 16.24 8.87 -1.63
C PRO A 153 14.94 8.26 -2.17
N MET A 154 14.89 6.92 -2.33
CA MET A 154 13.66 6.24 -2.72
C MET A 154 12.69 6.16 -1.55
N VAL A 155 13.17 5.79 -0.36
CA VAL A 155 12.34 5.73 0.85
C VAL A 155 11.70 7.08 1.14
N ARG A 156 12.46 8.18 1.09
CA ARG A 156 11.92 9.53 1.32
C ARG A 156 10.80 9.90 0.32
N ARG A 157 10.97 9.58 -0.96
CA ARG A 157 9.92 9.80 -1.97
C ARG A 157 8.68 8.93 -1.73
N ASN A 158 8.88 7.69 -1.29
CA ASN A 158 7.78 6.81 -0.95
C ASN A 158 7.06 7.28 0.31
N LEU A 159 7.78 7.83 1.28
CA LEU A 159 7.23 8.43 2.49
C LEU A 159 6.33 9.61 2.11
N GLU A 160 6.81 10.55 1.29
CA GLU A 160 6.03 11.70 0.82
C GLU A 160 4.75 11.27 0.08
N LYS A 161 4.85 10.25 -0.79
CA LYS A 161 3.67 9.69 -1.49
C LYS A 161 2.68 9.04 -0.52
N THR A 162 3.19 8.33 0.48
CA THR A 162 2.38 7.67 1.50
C THR A 162 1.62 8.71 2.32
N ILE A 163 2.30 9.76 2.78
CA ILE A 163 1.71 10.87 3.51
C ILE A 163 0.65 11.58 2.66
N ALA A 164 0.94 11.86 1.39
CA ALA A 164 -0.01 12.48 0.47
C ALA A 164 -1.27 11.63 0.30
N LEU A 165 -1.14 10.33 0.08
CA LEU A 165 -2.28 9.41 -0.05
C LEU A 165 -3.12 9.36 1.24
N LEU A 166 -2.49 9.25 2.41
CA LEU A 166 -3.20 9.24 3.69
C LEU A 166 -3.99 10.54 3.91
N ASN A 167 -3.38 11.68 3.60
CA ASN A 167 -4.05 12.98 3.66
C ASN A 167 -5.23 13.07 2.69
N ASP A 168 -5.06 12.58 1.46
CA ASP A 168 -6.14 12.51 0.47
C ASP A 168 -7.29 11.61 0.97
N LEU A 169 -7.00 10.52 1.67
CA LEU A 169 -7.98 9.66 2.32
C LEU A 169 -8.64 10.28 3.57
N GLY A 170 -8.20 11.47 4.00
CA GLY A 170 -8.69 12.13 5.20
C GLY A 170 -8.20 11.50 6.51
N VAL A 171 -7.07 10.78 6.44
CA VAL A 171 -6.36 10.19 7.58
C VAL A 171 -5.27 11.12 8.03
N GLN A 172 -5.25 11.47 9.32
CA GLN A 172 -4.18 12.29 9.87
C GLN A 172 -2.89 11.49 10.02
N VAL A 173 -1.75 12.09 9.66
CA VAL A 173 -0.43 11.48 9.86
C VAL A 173 0.23 12.01 11.14
N TYR A 174 0.92 11.13 11.86
CA TYR A 174 1.71 11.45 13.04
C TYR A 174 3.02 10.65 13.06
N ASP A 175 4.05 11.17 13.70
CA ASP A 175 5.28 10.47 14.05
C ASP A 175 5.39 10.47 15.58
N PRO A 176 5.30 9.31 16.24
CA PRO A 176 5.48 9.22 17.69
C PRO A 176 6.85 9.72 18.16
N THR A 177 7.89 9.61 17.33
CA THR A 177 9.26 9.99 17.73
C THR A 177 9.54 11.49 17.58
N GLU A 178 8.96 12.14 16.56
CA GLU A 178 9.24 13.55 16.24
C GLU A 178 8.01 14.49 16.36
N GLY A 179 6.79 13.94 16.42
CA GLY A 179 5.54 14.69 16.45
C GLY A 179 4.80 14.71 15.12
N LYS A 180 4.17 15.83 14.75
CA LYS A 180 3.40 15.89 13.49
C LYS A 180 4.36 15.93 12.29
N LEU A 181 4.17 15.02 11.33
CA LEU A 181 4.78 15.11 9.99
C LEU A 181 3.96 16.12 9.17
N GLU A 182 4.60 17.20 8.70
CA GLU A 182 3.96 18.25 7.88
C GLU A 182 3.90 17.88 6.40
#